data_AF-A0A3Q4IAB9-F1
#
_entry.id   AF-A0A3Q4IAB9-F1
#
_cell.length_a   1.000
_cell.length_b   1.000
_cell.length_c   1.000
_cell.angle_alpha   90.00
_cell.angle_beta   90.00
_cell.angle_gamma   90.00
#
_symmetry.space_group_name_H-M   'P 1'
#
loop_
_entity.id
_entity.type
_entity.pdbx_description
1 polymer ?
#
loop_
_entity_poly.entity_id
_entity_poly.type
_entity_poly.pdbx_seq_one_letter_code
_entity_poly.pdbx_strand_id
1 'polypeptide(L)'
;MKGGAKEYWFILSAENLSWFKDDKEKEKKYMLPLDNLKLRDVEKGFMSSKYVFAIFNTELRNVYKDYKCLELACNSQEELDSWKASLLRAGVYPEKVDEQGNGPPENFSDPQLERQVETISNLVDSYMGIIYKTVRDLMPKTMMHVMINSVKEFISSELLAQLYALGECSALMDESPEQQQHRVEVLQKHAALKEALAAIGEISTSTCTTPLPPPVDSSWIKPSSLPKTAASGKPGIRSHAPPVPRVPSAGPKSSPNGSRQHTSQQNRTPALVPR
;
A
#
# COMPACT_ATOMS: atom_id res chain seq x y z
N MET A 1 37.45 30.08 -22.75
CA MET A 1 36.71 28.85 -23.14
C MET A 1 35.28 29.26 -23.47
N LYS A 2 34.90 29.19 -24.75
CA LYS A 2 33.55 29.53 -25.24
C LYS A 2 32.55 28.52 -24.65
N GLY A 3 31.84 28.89 -23.60
CA GLY A 3 30.75 28.07 -23.07
C GLY A 3 29.59 28.08 -24.06
N GLY A 4 29.23 26.92 -24.60
CA GLY A 4 28.01 26.78 -25.40
C GLY A 4 26.75 27.09 -24.58
N ALA A 5 25.61 27.20 -25.27
CA ALA A 5 24.31 27.34 -24.63
C ALA A 5 24.09 26.18 -23.64
N LYS A 6 23.82 26.52 -22.38
CA LYS A 6 23.55 25.56 -21.30
C LYS A 6 22.16 25.83 -20.76
N GLU A 7 21.45 24.75 -20.50
CA GLU A 7 20.16 24.78 -19.82
C GLU A 7 20.37 24.93 -18.31
N TYR A 8 19.52 25.73 -17.69
CA TYR A 8 19.48 25.95 -16.25
C TYR A 8 18.02 26.00 -15.81
N TRP A 9 17.79 25.70 -14.54
CA TRP A 9 16.48 25.84 -13.92
C TRP A 9 16.32 27.26 -13.37
N PHE A 10 15.38 28.03 -13.89
CA PHE A 10 15.16 29.42 -13.49
C PHE A 10 13.96 29.57 -12.57
N ILE A 11 14.11 30.37 -11.52
CA ILE A 11 13.05 30.78 -10.62
C ILE A 11 13.00 32.30 -10.61
N LEU A 12 11.87 32.84 -11.06
CA LEU A 12 11.57 34.27 -10.97
C LEU A 12 10.70 34.53 -9.76
N SER A 13 11.20 35.38 -8.86
CA SER A 13 10.41 35.95 -7.77
C SER A 13 10.09 37.42 -8.04
N ALA A 14 9.37 38.08 -7.13
CA ALA A 14 9.08 39.50 -7.24
C ALA A 14 10.33 40.40 -7.17
N GLU A 15 11.45 39.90 -6.62
CA GLU A 15 12.64 40.72 -6.34
C GLU A 15 13.91 40.23 -7.06
N ASN A 16 13.96 38.95 -7.44
CA ASN A 16 15.16 38.34 -7.99
C ASN A 16 14.86 37.28 -9.05
N LEU A 17 15.77 37.16 -10.02
CA LEU A 17 15.87 36.04 -10.94
C LEU A 17 17.01 35.14 -10.50
N SER A 18 16.67 33.93 -10.06
CA SER A 18 17.63 32.93 -9.60
C SER A 18 17.73 31.79 -10.60
N TRP A 19 18.92 31.19 -10.74
CA TRP A 19 19.05 29.96 -11.53
C TRP A 19 19.91 28.90 -10.86
N PHE A 20 19.52 27.66 -11.10
CA PHE A 20 20.07 26.46 -10.51
C PHE A 20 20.59 25.53 -11.61
N LYS A 21 21.47 24.61 -11.22
CA LYS A 21 22.00 23.60 -12.14
C LYS A 21 20.91 22.71 -12.74
N ASP A 22 19.91 22.36 -11.94
CA ASP A 22 18.81 21.44 -12.27
C ASP A 22 17.55 21.78 -11.44
N ASP A 23 16.45 21.09 -11.75
CA ASP A 23 15.12 21.17 -11.13
C ASP A 23 15.10 20.71 -9.66
N LYS A 24 16.19 20.12 -9.16
CA LYS A 24 16.31 19.71 -7.75
C LYS A 24 16.61 20.90 -6.84
N GLU A 25 16.92 22.07 -7.40
CA GLU A 25 17.17 23.32 -6.69
C GLU A 25 18.27 23.24 -5.61
N LYS A 26 19.18 22.26 -5.71
CA LYS A 26 20.24 22.03 -4.70
C LYS A 26 21.46 22.93 -4.89
N GLU A 27 21.76 23.27 -6.14
CA GLU A 27 22.96 24.03 -6.49
C GLU A 27 22.57 25.34 -7.17
N LYS A 28 22.36 26.39 -6.35
CA LYS A 28 22.09 27.74 -6.82
C LYS A 28 23.34 28.32 -7.48
N LYS A 29 23.26 28.63 -8.76
CA LYS A 29 24.39 29.17 -9.54
C LYS A 29 24.54 30.68 -9.36
N TYR A 30 23.43 31.40 -9.32
CA TYR A 30 23.42 32.84 -9.13
C TYR A 30 22.05 33.33 -8.67
N MET A 31 22.04 34.55 -8.13
CA MET A 31 20.85 35.32 -7.80
C MET A 31 21.04 36.72 -8.35
N LEU A 32 20.22 37.09 -9.33
CA LEU A 32 20.25 38.39 -9.96
C LEU A 32 19.11 39.26 -9.38
N PRO A 33 19.42 40.33 -8.65
CA PRO A 33 18.42 41.33 -8.26
C PRO A 33 17.78 41.95 -9.50
N LEU A 34 16.47 42.19 -9.47
CA LEU A 34 15.74 42.75 -10.62
C LEU A 34 15.88 44.28 -10.77
N ASP A 35 16.52 44.93 -9.79
CA ASP A 35 16.75 46.37 -9.79
C ASP A 35 17.54 46.81 -11.03
N ASN A 36 17.08 47.91 -11.64
CA ASN A 36 17.71 48.52 -12.81
C ASN A 36 17.86 47.58 -14.01
N LEU A 37 17.04 46.52 -14.10
CA LEU A 37 17.01 45.65 -15.27
C LEU A 37 15.95 46.09 -16.26
N LYS A 38 16.29 45.97 -17.55
CA LYS A 38 15.34 46.06 -18.66
C LYS A 38 15.45 44.82 -19.53
N LEU A 39 14.35 44.52 -20.20
CA LEU A 39 14.28 43.46 -21.20
C LEU A 39 14.40 44.05 -22.59
N ARG A 40 15.10 43.39 -23.50
CA ARG A 40 15.06 43.70 -24.94
C ARG A 40 14.90 42.44 -25.76
N ASP A 41 14.27 42.62 -26.91
CA ASP A 41 14.16 41.55 -27.89
C ASP A 41 15.48 41.33 -28.61
N VAL A 42 15.83 40.06 -28.80
CA VAL A 42 17.00 39.66 -29.58
C VAL A 42 16.51 39.16 -30.92
N GLU A 43 17.05 39.73 -32.00
CA GLU A 43 16.69 39.32 -33.36
C GLU A 43 16.93 37.82 -33.56
N LYS A 44 15.97 37.14 -34.19
CA LYS A 44 16.13 35.73 -34.54
C LYS A 44 17.28 35.59 -35.54
N GLY A 45 18.40 35.02 -35.08
CA GLY A 45 19.52 34.69 -35.95
C GLY A 45 19.08 33.76 -37.09
N PHE A 46 19.66 33.94 -38.29
CA PHE A 46 19.26 33.35 -39.57
C PHE A 46 19.16 31.81 -39.62
N MET A 47 19.55 31.09 -38.55
CA MET A 47 19.47 29.63 -38.43
C MET A 47 18.98 29.14 -37.05
N SER A 48 18.50 30.03 -36.16
CA SER A 48 18.01 29.65 -34.84
C SER A 48 16.49 29.47 -34.85
N SER A 49 16.01 28.30 -34.44
CA SER A 49 14.59 28.05 -34.22
C SER A 49 14.08 28.53 -32.85
N LYS A 50 14.98 28.97 -31.97
CA LYS A 50 14.65 29.40 -30.61
C LYS A 50 14.18 30.84 -30.55
N TYR A 51 13.29 31.12 -29.60
CA TYR A 51 12.80 32.45 -29.28
C TYR A 51 13.68 33.04 -28.18
N VAL A 52 14.30 34.19 -28.40
CA VAL A 52 15.33 34.72 -27.49
C VAL A 52 14.99 36.12 -27.06
N PHE A 53 15.18 36.41 -25.77
CA PHE A 53 15.17 37.76 -25.22
C PHE A 53 16.40 37.95 -24.33
N ALA A 54 16.79 39.20 -24.11
CA ALA A 54 17.93 39.54 -23.28
C ALA A 54 17.51 40.45 -22.13
N ILE A 55 18.06 40.20 -20.95
CA ILE A 55 17.95 41.07 -19.78
C ILE A 55 19.28 41.80 -19.62
N PHE A 56 19.24 43.12 -19.47
CA PHE A 56 20.42 43.96 -19.31
C PHE A 56 20.24 45.00 -18.21
N ASN A 57 21.34 45.48 -17.66
CA ASN A 57 21.33 46.52 -16.63
C ASN A 57 21.39 47.91 -17.27
N THR A 58 20.50 48.82 -16.86
CA THR A 58 20.43 50.20 -17.39
C THR A 58 21.62 51.07 -17.00
N GLU A 59 22.32 50.74 -15.91
CA GLU A 59 23.54 51.41 -15.47
C GLU A 59 24.81 50.87 -16.17
N LEU A 60 24.66 50.08 -17.25
CA LEU A 60 25.77 49.48 -18.02
C LEU A 60 26.67 48.55 -17.18
N ARG A 61 26.17 48.04 -16.05
CA ARG A 61 26.84 47.03 -15.23
C ARG A 61 26.70 45.65 -15.86
N ASN A 62 27.68 44.78 -15.60
CA ASN A 62 27.56 43.38 -15.98
C ASN A 62 26.44 42.72 -15.17
N VAL A 63 25.54 42.02 -15.87
CA VAL A 63 24.41 41.30 -15.28
C VAL A 63 24.89 40.01 -14.61
N TYR A 64 25.84 39.32 -15.25
CA TYR A 64 26.41 38.09 -14.72
C TYR A 64 27.88 37.95 -15.15
N LYS A 65 28.80 37.85 -14.19
CA LYS A 65 30.25 37.78 -14.45
C LYS A 65 30.70 38.92 -15.37
N ASP A 66 31.25 38.58 -16.54
CA ASP A 66 31.73 39.54 -17.55
C ASP A 66 30.67 39.82 -18.63
N TYR A 67 29.46 39.27 -18.50
CA TYR A 67 28.38 39.41 -19.46
C TYR A 67 27.53 40.65 -19.15
N LYS A 68 27.42 41.55 -20.13
CA LYS A 68 26.61 42.78 -20.06
C LYS A 68 25.10 42.54 -20.13
N CYS A 69 24.70 41.41 -20.70
CA CYS A 69 23.32 40.97 -20.77
C CYS A 69 23.24 39.46 -20.52
N LEU A 70 22.07 39.00 -20.08
CA LEU A 70 21.72 37.59 -19.95
C LEU A 70 20.71 37.25 -21.04
N GLU A 71 21.13 36.46 -22.02
CA GLU A 71 20.25 35.95 -23.09
C GLU A 71 19.56 34.66 -22.64
N LEU A 72 18.24 34.65 -22.73
CA LEU A 72 17.39 33.52 -22.38
C LEU A 72 16.63 33.06 -23.61
N ALA A 73 16.69 31.75 -23.86
CA ALA A 73 16.11 31.13 -25.04
C ALA A 73 14.96 30.19 -24.65
N CYS A 74 13.79 30.45 -25.21
CA CYS A 74 12.57 29.68 -25.06
C CYS A 74 12.33 28.78 -26.28
N ASN A 75 11.60 27.68 -26.06
CA ASN A 75 11.30 26.70 -27.09
C ASN A 75 10.02 27.03 -27.86
N SER A 76 9.16 27.91 -27.33
CA SER A 76 7.95 28.38 -27.98
C SER A 76 7.74 29.89 -27.80
N GLN A 77 6.91 30.48 -28.66
CA GLN A 77 6.46 31.87 -28.54
C GLN A 77 5.62 32.08 -27.27
N GLU A 78 4.75 31.12 -26.93
CA GLU A 78 3.94 31.17 -25.70
C GLU A 78 4.80 31.20 -24.44
N GLU A 79 5.87 30.40 -24.40
CA GLU A 79 6.83 30.41 -23.30
C GLU A 79 7.53 31.77 -23.20
N LEU A 80 7.98 32.34 -24.34
CA LEU A 80 8.57 33.68 -24.38
C LEU A 80 7.61 34.74 -23.81
N ASP A 81 6.35 34.72 -24.24
CA ASP A 81 5.34 35.71 -23.84
C ASP A 81 4.98 35.56 -22.35
N SER A 82 4.88 34.33 -21.85
CA SER A 82 4.70 34.04 -20.42
C SER A 82 5.87 34.54 -19.57
N TRP A 83 7.12 34.35 -20.02
CA TRP A 83 8.31 34.90 -19.36
C TRP A 83 8.32 36.44 -19.37
N LYS A 84 7.99 37.07 -20.50
CA LYS A 84 7.88 38.54 -20.59
C LYS A 84 6.82 39.10 -19.66
N ALA A 85 5.63 38.47 -19.62
CA ALA A 85 4.55 38.88 -18.72
C ALA A 85 4.96 38.74 -17.24
N SER A 86 5.64 37.64 -16.89
CA SER A 86 6.13 37.40 -15.53
C SER A 86 7.21 38.41 -15.13
N LEU A 87 8.15 38.74 -16.03
CA LEU A 87 9.17 39.76 -15.81
C LEU A 87 8.59 41.16 -15.69
N LEU A 88 7.59 41.50 -16.52
CA LEU A 88 6.86 42.76 -16.44
C LEU A 88 6.14 42.90 -15.09
N ARG A 89 5.50 41.84 -14.61
CA ARG A 89 4.88 41.78 -13.28
C ARG A 89 5.90 41.96 -12.16
N ALA A 90 7.12 41.47 -12.35
CA ALA A 90 8.23 41.65 -11.42
C ALA A 90 8.97 42.99 -11.58
N GLY A 91 8.46 43.92 -12.40
CA GLY A 91 9.01 45.27 -12.56
C GLY A 91 10.13 45.42 -13.60
N VAL A 92 10.43 44.37 -14.37
CA VAL A 92 11.41 44.43 -15.47
C VAL A 92 10.69 44.80 -16.77
N TYR A 93 10.75 46.07 -17.14
CA TYR A 93 10.05 46.59 -18.31
C TYR A 93 10.83 46.35 -19.62
N PRO A 94 10.13 46.16 -20.75
CA PRO A 94 10.76 46.16 -22.06
C PRO A 94 11.42 47.52 -22.34
N GLU A 95 12.53 47.49 -23.06
CA GLU A 95 13.18 48.68 -23.60
C GLU A 95 12.17 49.41 -24.49
N LYS A 96 11.86 50.66 -24.15
CA LYS A 96 10.94 51.49 -24.93
C LYS A 96 11.53 51.63 -26.33
N VAL A 97 10.91 50.99 -27.30
CA VAL A 97 11.10 51.34 -28.70
C VAL A 97 10.30 52.63 -28.87
N ASP A 98 10.97 53.74 -29.16
CA ASP A 98 10.30 55.00 -29.49
C ASP A 98 9.55 54.82 -30.83
N GLU A 99 8.41 54.14 -30.80
CA GLU A 99 7.45 54.09 -31.90
C GLU A 99 6.08 54.55 -31.41
N GLN A 100 5.71 55.68 -31.99
CA GLN A 100 4.43 56.37 -32.00
C GLN A 100 3.19 55.49 -31.68
N GLY A 101 2.51 55.83 -30.58
CA GLY A 101 1.05 55.78 -30.48
C GLY A 101 0.37 54.41 -30.43
N ASN A 102 0.17 53.89 -29.21
CA ASN A 102 -1.14 53.33 -28.84
C ASN A 102 -1.32 53.43 -27.33
N GLY A 103 -2.52 53.84 -26.90
CA GLY A 103 -2.85 54.07 -25.49
C GLY A 103 -2.63 52.82 -24.61
N PRO A 104 -2.52 52.97 -23.28
CA PRO A 104 -2.40 51.83 -22.38
C PRO A 104 -3.58 50.88 -22.62
N PRO A 105 -3.34 49.56 -22.79
CA PRO A 105 -4.44 48.61 -22.89
C PRO A 105 -5.23 48.66 -21.59
N GLU A 106 -6.49 49.09 -21.70
CA GLU A 106 -7.48 49.07 -20.63
C GLU A 106 -7.84 47.63 -20.25
N ASN A 107 -6.93 46.94 -19.57
CA ASN A 107 -7.27 45.79 -18.74
C ASN A 107 -7.66 46.32 -17.36
N PHE A 108 -8.85 46.91 -17.27
CA PHE A 108 -9.51 47.22 -16.00
C PHE A 108 -10.07 45.93 -15.36
N SER A 109 -9.20 44.95 -15.09
CA SER A 109 -9.47 44.08 -13.95
C SER A 109 -9.24 44.93 -12.72
N ASP A 110 -10.30 45.29 -12.00
CA ASP A 110 -10.15 46.04 -10.75
C ASP A 110 -9.20 45.26 -9.84
N PRO A 111 -7.98 45.78 -9.53
CA PRO A 111 -6.99 45.07 -8.73
C PRO A 111 -7.49 44.77 -7.32
N GLN A 112 -8.58 45.44 -6.88
CA GLN A 112 -9.26 45.14 -5.64
C GLN A 112 -10.18 43.91 -5.78
N LEU A 113 -10.90 43.78 -6.89
CA LEU A 113 -11.75 42.61 -7.17
C LEU A 113 -10.90 41.34 -7.32
N GLU A 114 -9.77 41.41 -8.01
CA GLU A 114 -8.87 40.25 -8.15
C GLU A 114 -8.37 39.74 -6.80
N ARG A 115 -7.95 40.64 -5.90
CA ARG A 115 -7.54 40.28 -4.53
C ARG A 115 -8.68 39.71 -3.70
N GLN A 116 -9.89 40.26 -3.84
CA GLN A 116 -11.07 39.77 -3.15
C GLN A 116 -11.43 38.35 -3.63
N VAL A 117 -11.41 38.11 -4.94
CA VAL A 117 -11.66 36.78 -5.52
C VAL A 117 -10.62 35.78 -5.04
N GLU A 118 -9.34 36.13 -5.02
CA GLU A 118 -8.28 35.25 -4.49
C GLU A 118 -8.47 34.94 -2.99
N THR A 119 -8.84 35.95 -2.21
CA THR A 119 -9.16 35.78 -0.78
C THR A 119 -10.34 34.84 -0.58
N ILE A 120 -11.42 35.02 -1.34
CA ILE A 120 -12.60 34.17 -1.29
C ILE A 120 -12.27 32.74 -1.74
N SER A 121 -11.50 32.56 -2.81
CA SER A 121 -11.06 31.24 -3.27
C SER A 121 -10.29 30.49 -2.18
N ASN A 122 -9.32 31.15 -1.54
CA ASN A 122 -8.54 30.56 -0.46
C ASN A 122 -9.41 30.14 0.74
N LEU A 123 -10.43 30.93 1.08
CA LEU A 123 -11.38 30.61 2.16
C LEU A 123 -12.26 29.41 1.78
N VAL A 124 -12.75 29.36 0.55
CA VAL A 124 -13.56 28.24 0.04
C VAL A 124 -12.74 26.96 0.02
N ASP A 125 -11.50 27.00 -0.47
CA ASP A 125 -10.62 25.84 -0.51
C ASP A 125 -10.32 25.31 0.90
N SER A 126 -10.10 26.22 1.86
CA SER A 126 -9.92 25.85 3.26
C SER A 126 -11.17 25.18 3.84
N TYR A 127 -12.35 25.76 3.62
CA TYR A 127 -13.62 25.24 4.11
C TYR A 127 -13.95 23.87 3.49
N MET A 128 -13.84 23.74 2.17
CA MET A 128 -14.02 22.47 1.46
C MET A 128 -12.99 21.44 1.95
N GLY A 129 -11.75 21.85 2.19
CA GLY A 129 -10.70 21.04 2.78
C GLY A 129 -11.03 20.50 4.18
N ILE A 130 -11.83 21.21 4.98
CA ILE A 130 -12.36 20.73 6.27
C ILE A 130 -13.50 19.73 6.01
N ILE A 131 -14.46 20.07 5.15
CA ILE A 131 -15.59 19.20 4.80
C ILE A 131 -15.10 17.84 4.30
N TYR A 132 -14.12 17.82 3.38
CA TYR A 132 -13.61 16.57 2.84
C TYR A 132 -12.94 15.69 3.90
N LYS A 133 -12.29 16.28 4.92
CA LYS A 133 -11.77 15.52 6.06
C LYS A 133 -12.91 14.93 6.88
N THR A 134 -13.94 15.71 7.15
CA THR A 134 -15.14 15.27 7.89
C THR A 134 -15.87 14.14 7.15
N VAL A 135 -16.12 14.28 5.86
CA VAL A 135 -16.80 13.25 5.05
C VAL A 135 -15.97 11.97 5.01
N ARG A 136 -14.64 12.08 4.80
CA ARG A 136 -13.74 10.92 4.78
C ARG A 136 -13.70 10.17 6.12
N ASP A 137 -13.87 10.88 7.23
CA ASP A 137 -13.90 10.28 8.57
C ASP A 137 -15.27 9.68 8.92
N LEU A 138 -16.36 10.41 8.64
CA LEU A 138 -17.70 9.99 9.04
C LEU A 138 -18.28 8.91 8.12
N MET A 139 -17.98 8.92 6.82
CA MET A 139 -18.59 7.97 5.87
C MET A 139 -18.31 6.51 6.25
N PRO A 140 -17.05 6.08 6.52
CA PRO A 140 -16.78 4.71 6.92
C PRO A 140 -17.40 4.36 8.28
N LYS A 141 -17.45 5.30 9.22
CA LYS A 141 -18.07 5.11 10.54
C LYS A 141 -19.58 4.89 10.42
N THR A 142 -20.26 5.66 9.58
CA THR A 142 -21.68 5.47 9.29
C THR A 142 -21.95 4.14 8.62
N MET A 143 -21.16 3.75 7.61
CA MET A 143 -21.29 2.44 6.96
C MET A 143 -21.07 1.29 7.95
N MET A 144 -20.06 1.40 8.81
CA MET A 144 -19.78 0.41 9.86
C MET A 144 -20.95 0.28 10.82
N HIS A 145 -21.49 1.40 11.31
CA HIS A 145 -22.54 1.37 12.31
C HIS A 145 -23.90 0.94 11.74
N VAL A 146 -24.30 1.49 10.59
CA VAL A 146 -25.65 1.30 10.03
C VAL A 146 -25.77 0.04 9.20
N MET A 147 -24.72 -0.37 8.47
CA MET A 147 -24.81 -1.55 7.62
C MET A 147 -24.13 -2.74 8.26
N ILE A 148 -22.84 -2.62 8.59
CA ILE A 148 -22.04 -3.78 9.00
C ILE A 148 -22.51 -4.30 10.37
N ASN A 149 -22.61 -3.42 11.36
CA ASN A 149 -23.02 -3.82 12.70
C ASN A 149 -24.48 -4.28 12.73
N SER A 150 -25.38 -3.62 12.01
CA SER A 150 -26.79 -4.05 11.91
C SER A 150 -26.93 -5.43 11.27
N VAL A 151 -26.22 -5.70 10.16
CA VAL A 151 -26.24 -7.05 9.54
C VAL A 151 -25.62 -8.09 10.46
N LYS A 152 -24.53 -7.76 11.16
CA LYS A 152 -23.91 -8.65 12.14
C LYS A 152 -24.90 -8.99 13.26
N GLU A 153 -25.62 -8.01 13.80
CA GLU A 153 -26.61 -8.21 14.84
C GLU A 153 -27.78 -9.06 14.35
N PHE A 154 -28.28 -8.78 13.14
CA PHE A 154 -29.31 -9.59 12.50
C PHE A 154 -28.90 -11.07 12.36
N ILE A 155 -27.72 -11.34 11.84
CA ILE A 155 -27.20 -12.72 11.69
C ILE A 155 -27.08 -13.41 13.06
N SER A 156 -26.66 -12.67 14.09
CA SER A 156 -26.39 -13.22 15.42
C SER A 156 -27.67 -13.50 16.21
N SER A 157 -28.67 -12.62 16.09
CA SER A 157 -29.82 -12.58 17.00
C SER A 157 -31.15 -12.94 16.35
N GLU A 158 -31.33 -12.63 15.06
CA GLU A 158 -32.64 -12.72 14.40
C GLU A 158 -32.72 -13.80 13.33
N LEU A 159 -31.63 -14.02 12.57
CA LEU A 159 -31.62 -14.91 11.40
C LEU A 159 -32.15 -16.31 11.71
N LEU A 160 -31.70 -16.91 12.82
CA LEU A 160 -32.14 -18.25 13.20
C LEU A 160 -33.64 -18.30 13.50
N ALA A 161 -34.17 -17.31 14.22
CA ALA A 161 -35.59 -17.23 14.53
C ALA A 161 -36.42 -17.07 13.24
N GLN A 162 -35.94 -16.27 12.28
CA GLN A 162 -36.60 -16.11 10.99
C GLN A 162 -36.59 -17.39 10.16
N LEU A 163 -35.48 -18.13 10.14
CA LEU A 163 -35.40 -19.43 9.46
C LEU A 163 -36.38 -20.45 10.06
N TYR A 164 -36.55 -20.48 11.38
CA TYR A 164 -37.56 -21.33 12.01
C TYR A 164 -38.99 -20.89 11.72
N ALA A 165 -39.25 -19.58 11.61
CA ALA A 165 -40.57 -19.04 11.31
C ALA A 165 -41.09 -19.43 9.91
N LEU A 166 -40.21 -19.75 8.96
CA LEU A 166 -40.58 -20.20 7.61
C LEU A 166 -41.28 -21.58 7.61
N GLY A 167 -41.15 -22.38 8.67
CA GLY A 167 -41.86 -23.66 8.84
C GLY A 167 -41.36 -24.82 7.96
N GLU A 168 -40.53 -24.57 6.95
CA GLU A 168 -40.01 -25.58 6.00
C GLU A 168 -38.64 -26.14 6.41
N CYS A 169 -38.42 -26.41 7.70
CA CYS A 169 -37.12 -26.87 8.21
C CYS A 169 -36.63 -28.17 7.54
N SER A 170 -37.54 -29.09 7.19
CA SER A 170 -37.17 -30.37 6.57
C SER A 170 -36.60 -30.21 5.16
N ALA A 171 -37.14 -29.27 4.37
CA ALA A 171 -36.63 -29.00 3.02
C ALA A 171 -35.33 -28.19 3.09
N LEU A 172 -35.23 -27.26 4.04
CA LEU A 172 -34.02 -26.46 4.25
C LEU A 172 -32.82 -27.30 4.71
N MET A 173 -33.06 -28.34 5.51
CA MET A 173 -32.03 -29.24 6.04
C MET A 173 -31.87 -30.53 5.21
N ASP A 174 -32.37 -30.55 3.97
CA ASP A 174 -32.28 -31.73 3.13
C ASP A 174 -30.84 -32.07 2.76
N GLU A 175 -30.55 -33.37 2.61
CA GLU A 175 -29.19 -33.87 2.35
C GLU A 175 -28.85 -33.70 0.87
N SER A 176 -27.68 -33.10 0.55
CA SER A 176 -27.24 -33.01 -0.83
C SER A 176 -26.94 -34.41 -1.39
N PRO A 177 -27.16 -34.67 -2.69
CA PRO A 177 -26.94 -36.00 -3.28
C PRO A 177 -25.47 -36.45 -3.15
N GLU A 178 -24.52 -35.52 -3.20
CA GLU A 178 -23.09 -35.81 -3.00
C GLU A 178 -22.80 -36.25 -1.57
N GLN A 179 -23.39 -35.56 -0.58
CA GLN A 179 -23.23 -35.91 0.83
C GLN A 179 -23.88 -37.26 1.14
N GLN A 180 -25.04 -37.52 0.54
CA GLN A 180 -25.74 -38.79 0.64
C GLN A 180 -24.89 -39.94 0.06
N GLN A 181 -24.31 -39.76 -1.12
CA GLN A 181 -23.40 -40.74 -1.71
C GLN A 181 -22.17 -40.96 -0.83
N HIS A 182 -21.53 -39.88 -0.37
CA HIS A 182 -20.36 -39.97 0.51
C HIS A 182 -20.69 -40.73 1.81
N ARG A 183 -21.85 -40.46 2.42
CA ARG A 183 -22.33 -41.18 3.61
C ARG A 183 -22.50 -42.68 3.33
N VAL A 184 -23.14 -43.04 2.22
CA VAL A 184 -23.31 -44.43 1.81
C VAL A 184 -21.96 -45.12 1.60
N GLU A 185 -21.02 -44.47 0.91
CA GLU A 185 -19.68 -45.00 0.68
C GLU A 185 -18.90 -45.20 1.99
N VAL A 186 -18.95 -44.25 2.92
CA VAL A 186 -18.28 -44.36 4.22
C VAL A 186 -18.87 -45.51 5.01
N LEU A 187 -20.20 -45.67 5.03
CA LEU A 187 -20.87 -46.78 5.70
C LEU A 187 -20.49 -48.13 5.08
N GLN A 188 -20.43 -48.21 3.75
CA GLN A 188 -20.02 -49.43 3.04
C GLN A 188 -18.57 -49.79 3.34
N LYS A 189 -17.66 -48.82 3.29
CA LYS A 189 -16.23 -49.00 3.63
C LYS A 189 -16.09 -49.46 5.09
N HIS A 190 -16.82 -48.84 6.01
CA HIS A 190 -16.81 -49.22 7.42
C HIS A 190 -17.31 -50.66 7.64
N ALA A 191 -18.41 -51.05 6.99
CA ALA A 191 -18.93 -52.41 7.08
C ALA A 191 -17.92 -53.45 6.57
N ALA A 192 -17.33 -53.21 5.39
CA ALA A 192 -16.32 -54.08 4.80
C ALA A 192 -15.08 -54.23 5.70
N LEU A 193 -14.62 -53.14 6.31
CA LEU A 193 -13.49 -53.17 7.25
C LEU A 193 -13.82 -53.97 8.52
N LYS A 194 -15.04 -53.84 9.05
CA LYS A 194 -15.49 -54.60 10.22
C LYS A 194 -15.55 -56.10 9.94
N GLU A 195 -16.04 -56.49 8.76
CA GLU A 195 -16.05 -57.88 8.30
C GLU A 195 -14.64 -58.43 8.14
N ALA A 196 -13.74 -57.67 7.51
CA ALA A 196 -12.34 -58.07 7.35
C ALA A 196 -11.65 -58.30 8.70
N LEU A 197 -11.90 -57.44 9.70
CA LEU A 197 -11.38 -57.62 11.05
C LEU A 197 -11.97 -58.86 11.74
N ALA A 198 -13.25 -59.15 11.56
CA ALA A 198 -13.88 -60.36 12.10
C ALA A 198 -13.26 -61.63 11.52
N ALA A 199 -13.05 -61.67 10.19
CA ALA A 199 -12.40 -62.80 9.52
C ALA A 199 -10.96 -63.02 10.01
N ILE A 200 -10.18 -61.95 10.22
CA ILE A 200 -8.83 -62.04 10.82
C ILE A 200 -8.91 -62.63 12.24
N GLY A 201 -9.91 -62.22 13.02
CA GLY A 201 -10.18 -62.75 14.35
C GLY A 201 -10.44 -64.26 14.34
N GLU A 202 -11.31 -64.73 13.44
CA GLU A 202 -11.65 -66.16 13.31
C GLU A 202 -10.44 -67.02 12.93
N ILE A 203 -9.61 -66.57 12.00
CA ILE A 203 -8.38 -67.29 11.61
C ILE A 203 -7.42 -67.38 12.81
N SER A 204 -7.29 -66.29 13.58
CA SER A 204 -6.41 -66.24 14.74
C SER A 204 -6.84 -67.21 15.86
N THR A 205 -8.14 -67.49 15.99
CA THR A 205 -8.67 -68.43 17.00
C THR A 205 -8.86 -69.87 16.50
N SER A 206 -8.85 -70.12 15.19
CA SER A 206 -9.18 -71.44 14.60
C SER A 206 -7.96 -72.21 14.06
N THR A 207 -6.74 -71.75 14.31
CA THR A 207 -5.53 -72.44 13.87
C THR A 207 -5.23 -73.67 14.75
N CYS A 208 -5.43 -74.86 14.19
CA CYS A 208 -5.00 -76.13 14.80
C CYS A 208 -3.48 -76.28 14.65
N THR A 209 -2.74 -76.25 15.76
CA THR A 209 -1.33 -76.65 15.78
C THR A 209 -1.24 -78.15 15.57
N THR A 210 -0.66 -78.58 14.45
CA THR A 210 -0.27 -79.97 14.26
C THR A 210 0.97 -80.23 15.13
N PRO A 211 0.97 -81.19 16.07
CA PRO A 211 2.17 -81.50 16.83
C PRO A 211 3.26 -81.96 15.86
N LEU A 212 4.49 -81.46 16.06
CA LEU A 212 5.64 -81.80 15.23
C LEU A 212 5.84 -83.33 15.19
N PRO A 213 6.08 -83.93 14.01
CA PRO A 213 6.40 -85.35 13.92
C PRO A 213 7.69 -85.65 14.71
N PRO A 214 7.82 -86.87 15.27
CA PRO A 214 9.01 -87.24 16.04
C PRO A 214 10.29 -87.09 15.20
N PRO A 215 11.43 -86.69 15.81
CA PRO A 215 12.68 -86.52 15.09
C PRO A 215 13.10 -87.82 14.40
N VAL A 216 13.37 -87.76 13.10
CA VAL A 216 13.90 -88.90 12.35
C VAL A 216 15.35 -89.12 12.76
N ASP A 217 15.68 -90.33 13.21
CA ASP A 217 17.04 -90.70 13.59
C ASP A 217 17.97 -90.62 12.36
N SER A 218 18.88 -89.65 12.40
CA SER A 218 19.81 -89.33 11.32
C SER A 218 21.16 -90.04 11.48
N SER A 219 21.19 -91.14 12.26
CA SER A 219 22.40 -91.88 12.64
C SER A 219 23.09 -92.61 11.48
N TRP A 220 22.51 -92.66 10.27
CA TRP A 220 23.13 -93.27 9.08
C TRP A 220 24.00 -92.32 8.24
N ILE A 221 23.95 -91.00 8.50
CA ILE A 221 24.75 -90.02 7.75
C ILE A 221 26.09 -89.84 8.47
N LYS A 222 27.14 -90.52 7.98
CA LYS A 222 28.52 -90.34 8.46
C LYS A 222 28.94 -88.87 8.38
N PRO A 223 29.46 -88.25 9.46
CA PRO A 223 30.02 -86.91 9.38
C PRO A 223 31.39 -86.98 8.71
N SER A 224 31.49 -86.50 7.46
CA SER A 224 32.80 -86.13 6.92
C SER A 224 33.20 -84.79 7.53
N SER A 225 34.28 -84.86 8.31
CA SER A 225 34.98 -83.75 8.93
C SER A 225 35.51 -82.78 7.88
N LEU A 226 35.23 -81.48 8.00
CA LEU A 226 36.06 -80.33 7.61
C LEU A 226 35.37 -79.01 8.08
N PRO A 227 36.11 -77.91 8.29
CA PRO A 227 36.14 -77.23 9.58
C PRO A 227 35.19 -76.04 9.71
N LYS A 228 34.90 -75.73 10.97
CA LYS A 228 34.24 -74.51 11.44
C LYS A 228 34.96 -73.25 10.93
N THR A 229 34.22 -72.37 10.26
CA THR A 229 34.42 -70.91 10.40
C THR A 229 33.20 -70.33 11.08
N ALA A 230 33.47 -69.76 12.26
CA ALA A 230 32.54 -69.01 13.07
C ALA A 230 32.17 -67.69 12.39
N ALA A 231 30.91 -67.26 12.58
CA ALA A 231 30.51 -65.92 13.04
C ALA A 231 29.05 -65.65 12.64
N SER A 232 28.15 -66.11 13.51
CA SER A 232 27.09 -65.30 14.12
C SER A 232 26.45 -64.18 13.27
N GLY A 233 25.38 -64.52 12.54
CA GLY A 233 24.26 -63.60 12.33
C GLY A 233 23.15 -63.91 13.31
N LYS A 234 22.84 -63.01 14.25
CA LYS A 234 21.59 -63.04 15.03
C LYS A 234 20.74 -61.79 14.75
N PRO A 235 19.40 -61.91 14.87
CA PRO A 235 18.41 -61.04 14.24
C PRO A 235 17.69 -60.12 15.26
N GLY A 236 17.01 -59.08 14.77
CA GLY A 236 16.08 -58.26 15.56
C GLY A 236 15.27 -57.31 14.67
N ILE A 237 14.01 -57.63 14.34
CA ILE A 237 12.76 -57.15 14.98
C ILE A 237 12.25 -55.79 14.42
N ARG A 238 11.11 -55.90 13.72
CA ARG A 238 9.91 -55.04 13.63
C ARG A 238 10.03 -53.50 13.57
N SER A 239 9.54 -53.00 12.43
CA SER A 239 8.48 -51.98 12.25
C SER A 239 8.56 -50.66 13.03
N HIS A 240 8.71 -49.52 12.34
CA HIS A 240 7.96 -48.27 12.62
C HIS A 240 7.93 -47.35 11.37
N ALA A 241 6.79 -46.67 11.19
CA ALA A 241 6.35 -45.87 10.04
C ALA A 241 7.12 -44.54 9.80
N PRO A 242 6.99 -43.90 8.62
CA PRO A 242 7.65 -42.62 8.34
C PRO A 242 6.93 -41.42 9.00
N PRO A 243 7.64 -40.30 9.28
CA PRO A 243 7.07 -39.17 10.01
C PRO A 243 6.24 -38.25 9.11
N VAL A 244 5.12 -37.74 9.66
CA VAL A 244 4.25 -36.73 9.05
C VAL A 244 4.75 -35.30 9.38
N PRO A 245 4.69 -34.32 8.46
CA PRO A 245 5.03 -32.92 8.76
C PRO A 245 3.99 -32.24 9.65
N ARG A 246 4.42 -31.53 10.71
CA ARG A 246 3.54 -30.68 11.55
C ARG A 246 3.22 -29.37 10.85
N VAL A 247 1.92 -29.09 10.70
CA VAL A 247 1.37 -27.74 10.46
C VAL A 247 1.04 -27.11 11.82
N PRO A 248 1.29 -25.80 12.06
CA PRO A 248 0.89 -25.16 13.31
C PRO A 248 -0.61 -24.90 13.32
N SER A 249 -1.33 -25.49 14.28
CA SER A 249 -2.71 -25.10 14.60
C SER A 249 -2.68 -23.86 15.49
N ALA A 250 -3.22 -22.75 14.97
CA ALA A 250 -3.58 -21.59 15.77
C ALA A 250 -5.00 -21.79 16.32
N GLY A 251 -5.09 -22.05 17.63
CA GLY A 251 -6.34 -22.02 18.40
C GLY A 251 -6.25 -20.96 19.51
N PRO A 252 -7.36 -20.29 19.84
CA PRO A 252 -7.37 -19.06 20.61
C PRO A 252 -7.22 -19.32 22.12
N LYS A 253 -6.40 -18.51 22.81
CA LYS A 253 -6.35 -18.51 24.27
C LYS A 253 -6.99 -17.24 24.82
N SER A 254 -8.11 -17.47 25.49
CA SER A 254 -8.84 -16.59 26.38
C SER A 254 -7.99 -16.17 27.59
N SER A 255 -8.17 -14.92 28.00
CA SER A 255 -7.67 -14.34 29.25
C SER A 255 -8.34 -14.98 30.48
N PRO A 256 -7.66 -14.95 31.65
CA PRO A 256 -8.35 -14.91 32.92
C PRO A 256 -8.12 -13.58 33.65
N ASN A 257 -9.23 -13.03 34.12
CA ASN A 257 -9.36 -11.89 35.00
C ASN A 257 -8.79 -12.23 36.39
N GLY A 258 -8.19 -11.25 37.09
CA GLY A 258 -7.55 -11.48 38.39
C GLY A 258 -7.37 -10.19 39.20
N SER A 259 -8.40 -9.90 39.99
CA SER A 259 -8.61 -8.84 40.97
C SER A 259 -7.45 -8.60 41.96
N ARG A 260 -7.13 -7.32 42.24
CA ARG A 260 -6.63 -6.86 43.56
C ARG A 260 -7.14 -5.44 43.88
N GLN A 261 -7.85 -5.33 45.01
CA GLN A 261 -8.28 -4.10 45.67
C GLN A 261 -7.32 -3.69 46.81
N HIS A 262 -7.53 -2.46 47.31
CA HIS A 262 -7.03 -1.79 48.53
C HIS A 262 -5.63 -1.17 48.45
N THR A 263 -5.34 0.08 48.87
CA THR A 263 -6.02 1.17 49.62
C THR A 263 -5.31 2.49 49.25
N SER A 264 -5.93 3.68 49.26
CA SER A 264 -5.97 4.60 50.42
C SER A 264 -6.76 5.88 50.12
N GLN A 265 -7.40 6.41 51.16
CA GLN A 265 -8.35 7.54 51.23
C GLN A 265 -7.75 8.92 50.91
N GLN A 266 -8.58 9.86 50.43
CA GLN A 266 -8.97 11.08 51.20
C GLN A 266 -10.06 11.94 50.49
N ASN A 267 -11.15 12.16 51.23
CA ASN A 267 -12.20 13.20 51.19
C ASN A 267 -12.05 14.46 50.30
N ARG A 268 -13.10 14.78 49.52
CA ARG A 268 -13.99 15.95 49.77
C ARG A 268 -15.28 15.92 48.90
N THR A 269 -16.38 16.34 49.53
CA THR A 269 -17.80 16.39 49.14
C THR A 269 -18.16 17.25 47.90
N PRO A 270 -19.25 16.93 47.17
CA PRO A 270 -19.86 17.81 46.17
C PRO A 270 -20.96 18.71 46.77
N ALA A 271 -21.09 19.93 46.26
CA ALA A 271 -22.19 20.85 46.58
C ALA A 271 -23.19 20.93 45.41
N LEU A 272 -24.47 20.88 45.80
CA LEU A 272 -25.70 20.83 45.01
C LEU A 272 -26.21 22.25 44.65
N VAL A 273 -26.45 22.50 43.34
CA VAL A 273 -27.52 23.28 42.63
C VAL A 273 -27.83 24.72 43.15
N PRO A 274 -28.77 25.56 42.61
CA PRO A 274 -29.64 25.49 41.42
C PRO A 274 -29.80 26.79 40.56
N ARG A 275 -30.07 26.64 39.26
CA ARG A 275 -31.37 26.91 38.59
C ARG A 275 -31.25 26.71 37.08
#